data_AF-A0A8S3DCJ6-F1
#
_entry.id   AF-A0A8S3DCJ6-F1
#
_cell.length_a   1.000
_cell.length_b   1.000
_cell.length_c   1.000
_cell.angle_alpha   90.00
_cell.angle_beta   90.00
_cell.angle_gamma   90.00
#
_symmetry.space_group_name_H-M   'P 1'
#
loop_
_entity.id
_entity.type
_entity.pdbx_description
1 polymer ?
#
loop_
_entity_poly.entity_id
_entity_poly.type
_entity_poly.pdbx_seq_one_letter_code
_entity_poly.pdbx_strand_id
1 'polypeptide(L)' 'MGSLKDGHYTTHAKNSHDRKWYTFDDASITEIKEDNVISKAAYVLIYQRQS' A
#
# COMPACT_ATOMS: atom_id res chain seq x y z
N MET A 1 10.00 -0.70 13.56
CA MET A 1 10.87 0.42 13.12
C MET A 1 12.06 -0.21 12.42
N GLY A 2 12.04 -0.26 11.08
CA GLY A 2 13.07 -0.88 10.25
C GLY A 2 14.26 0.06 10.04
N SER A 3 15.46 -0.50 9.95
CA SER A 3 16.71 0.25 9.76
C SER A 3 16.98 0.46 8.27
N LEU A 4 17.69 1.53 7.89
CA LEU A 4 18.03 1.81 6.49
C LEU A 4 18.85 0.69 5.79
N LYS A 5 19.45 -0.21 6.58
CA LYS A 5 20.21 -1.37 6.10
C LYS A 5 19.41 -2.67 6.07
N ASP A 6 18.27 -2.71 6.74
CA ASP A 6 17.39 -3.88 6.88
C ASP A 6 15.96 -3.39 7.12
N GLY A 7 15.34 -2.94 6.04
CA GLY A 7 14.01 -2.35 6.01
C GLY A 7 13.12 -3.13 5.06
N HIS A 8 11.95 -3.54 5.54
CA HIS A 8 10.94 -4.19 4.74
C HIS A 8 9.92 -3.16 4.24
N TYR A 9 9.65 -3.17 2.93
CA TYR A 9 8.72 -2.25 2.30
C TYR A 9 7.50 -3.01 1.78
N THR A 10 6.33 -2.58 2.22
CA THR A 10 5.06 -3.07 1.71
C THR A 10 4.35 -1.96 0.95
N THR A 11 3.44 -2.33 0.06
CA THR A 11 2.67 -1.38 -0.75
C THR A 11 1.19 -1.56 -0.50
N HIS A 12 0.47 -0.45 -0.34
CA HIS A 12 -0.99 -0.42 -0.45
C HIS A 12 -1.38 0.17 -1.79
N ALA A 13 -2.15 -0.56 -2.60
CA ALA A 13 -2.62 -0.08 -3.90
C ALA A 13 -4.09 -0.41 -4.13
N LYS A 14 -4.78 0.50 -4.83
CA LYS A 14 -6.16 0.33 -5.25
C LYS A 14 -6.20 -0.32 -6.62
N ASN A 15 -6.84 -1.47 -6.73
CA ASN A 15 -7.05 -2.12 -8.01
C ASN A 15 -8.07 -1.32 -8.83
N SER A 16 -7.73 -1.00 -10.08
CA SER A 16 -8.58 -0.20 -10.95
C SER A 16 -9.84 -0.94 -11.43
N HIS A 17 -9.80 -2.28 -11.47
CA HIS A 17 -10.89 -3.11 -11.97
C HIS A 17 -12.03 -3.27 -10.96
N ASP A 18 -11.71 -3.69 -9.74
CA ASP A 18 -12.70 -3.97 -8.68
C ASP A 18 -12.84 -2.82 -7.66
N ARG A 19 -11.99 -1.78 -7.77
CA ARG A 19 -11.95 -0.62 -6.87
C ARG A 19 -11.64 -0.96 -5.41
N LYS A 20 -11.08 -2.14 -5.14
CA LYS A 20 -10.68 -2.60 -3.81
C LYS A 20 -9.22 -2.27 -3.51
N TRP A 21 -8.88 -2.21 -2.23
CA TRP A 21 -7.53 -1.97 -1.78
C TRP A 21 -6.83 -3.28 -1.42
N TYR A 22 -5.54 -3.36 -1.73
CA TYR A 22 -4.71 -4.53 -1.48
C TYR A 22 -3.39 -4.11 -0.84
N THR A 23 -2.90 -4.95 0.08
CA THR A 23 -1.54 -4.90 0.58
C THR A 23 -0.70 -5.94 -0.15
N PHE A 24 0.46 -5.50 -0.63
CA PHE A 24 1.48 -6.31 -1.26
C PHE A 24 2.68 -6.38 -0.32
N ASP A 25 2.94 -7.60 0.16
CA ASP A 25 4.04 -7.96 1.05
C ASP A 25 4.82 -9.10 0.37
N ASP A 26 5.81 -8.73 -0.45
CA ASP A 26 6.54 -9.60 -1.37
C ASP A 26 5.62 -10.49 -2.23
N ALA A 27 5.56 -11.79 -1.97
CA ALA A 27 4.71 -12.75 -2.69
C ALA A 27 3.27 -12.82 -2.14
N SER A 28 3.00 -12.16 -1.00
CA SER A 28 1.71 -12.20 -0.32
C SER A 28 0.85 -11.00 -0.72
N ILE A 29 -0.39 -11.29 -1.12
CA ILE A 29 -1.38 -10.27 -1.52
C ILE A 29 -2.64 -10.46 -0.68
N THR A 30 -3.07 -9.40 0.00
CA THR A 30 -4.25 -9.45 0.88
C THR A 30 -5.15 -8.24 0.64
N GLU A 31 -6.46 -8.47 0.49
CA GLU A 31 -7.46 -7.39 0.42
C GLU A 31 -7.55 -6.66 1.77
N ILE A 32 -7.58 -5.33 1.74
CA ILE A 32 -7.73 -4.48 2.92
C ILE A 32 -8.87 -3.48 2.74
N LYS A 33 -9.40 -2.98 3.86
CA LYS A 33 -10.36 -1.88 3.87
C LYS A 33 -9.65 -0.55 3.61
N GLU A 34 -10.36 0.40 3.01
CA GLU A 34 -9.84 1.76 2.72
C GLU A 34 -9.36 2.47 4.00
N ASP A 35 -10.06 2.28 5.13
CA ASP A 35 -9.66 2.83 6.43
C ASP A 35 -8.28 2.35 6.91
N ASN A 36 -7.83 1.18 6.44
CA ASN A 36 -6.54 0.59 6.80
C ASN A 36 -5.40 1.03 5.87
N VAL A 37 -5.68 1.79 4.81
CA VAL A 37 -4.67 2.28 3.86
C VAL A 37 -3.85 3.40 4.49
N ILE A 38 -4.47 4.20 5.37
CA ILE A 38 -3.83 5.33 6.04
C ILE A 38 -2.95 4.81 7.17
N SER A 39 -1.64 4.89 6.98
CA SER A 39 -0.65 4.44 7.96
C SER A 39 0.46 5.47 8.16
N LYS A 40 0.97 5.56 9.39
CA LYS A 40 2.17 6.37 9.70
C LYS A 40 3.45 5.83 9.06
N ALA A 41 3.41 4.63 8.48
CA ALA A 41 4.52 4.02 7.75
C ALA A 41 4.56 4.42 6.26
N ALA A 42 3.60 5.22 5.78
CA ALA A 42 3.59 5.67 4.39
C ALA A 42 4.85 6.50 4.07
N TYR A 43 5.61 6.05 3.07
CA TYR A 43 6.86 6.68 2.65
C TYR A 43 6.76 7.37 1.29
N VAL A 44 6.10 6.72 0.31
CA VAL A 44 5.86 7.26 -1.03
C VAL A 44 4.38 7.19 -1.35
N LEU A 45 3.82 8.27 -1.89
CA LEU A 45 2.41 8.40 -2.24
C LEU A 45 2.27 8.66 -3.74
N ILE A 46 1.47 7.83 -4.42
CA ILE A 46 1.19 7.95 -5.85
C ILE A 46 -0.29 8.32 -6.01
N TYR A 47 -0.55 9.41 -6.75
CA TYR A 47 -1.89 9.92 -6.99
C TYR A 47 -2.20 9.92 -8.49
N GLN A 48 -3.43 9.54 -8.83
CA GLN A 48 -3.98 9.71 -10.18
C GLN A 48 -4.86 10.95 -10.21
N ARG A 49 -4.62 11.86 -11.16
CA ARG A 49 -5.49 13.01 -11.40
C ARG A 49 -6.87 12.51 -11.86
N GLN A 50 -7.93 12.91 -11.16
CA GLN A 50 -9.29 12.75 -11.67
C GLN A 50 -9.54 13.87 -12.69
N SER A 51 -9.92 13.49 -13.91
CA SER A 51 -10.33 14.39 -14.98
C SER A 51 -11.83 14.66 -14.91
#